data_AF-M7NDJ6-F1
#
_entry.id   AF-M7NDJ6-F1
#
_cell.length_a   1.000
_cell.length_b   1.000
_cell.length_c   1.000
_cell.angle_alpha   90.00
_cell.angle_beta   90.00
_cell.angle_gamma   90.00
#
_symmetry.space_group_name_H-M   'P 1'
#
loop_
_entity.id
_entity.type
_entity.pdbx_description
1 polymer ?
#
loop_
_entity_poly.entity_id
_entity_poly.type
_entity_poly.pdbx_seq_one_letter_code
_entity_poly.pdbx_strand_id
1 'polypeptide(L)'
;MKFLNSFFGKRNKKQREDPQENIEKKQSISSSNVGIKIALSSNDNGTSISSTPIGEITGSTADDFYVYEWFIKDTGEVFYVGKGRGDRYKAFHNRAYEAEKIRRNFDTSYRFVGTNLSEEQAVELESKEISRILNETNDRLTNRIVPYLTKRDNGYNPSPKTPELKFETAPFLYASEIEEHYFGITPRSFDRVDPENLKRIVLISKSIRDEVNIVYNGKLDDYLAQTRALLSKNGSIILKSKFAKSVSAWVYIGDDYLSNFERDQEQALEKLGRNIPTYHLIDVWKYLRSVYGDTGEISTEVLVNPSHNRVPLTDIKNLQNWEKGYDEGQPFWEEGEKERKEGNLQRAIALFDKARYNGYDAPALYRSYAMAYRKLKDYDNEVAIIDEAIERASDQNNTTIRQLRERRIKALELKQKSETSIR
;
A
#
# COMPACT_ATOMS: atom_id res chain seq x y z
N MET A 1 49.55 44.88 31.36
CA MET A 1 48.40 43.98 31.62
C MET A 1 48.96 42.63 32.04
N LYS A 2 49.03 42.38 33.35
CA LYS A 2 48.23 41.37 34.10
C LYS A 2 48.47 39.93 33.60
N PHE A 3 49.45 39.24 34.19
CA PHE A 3 49.36 38.24 35.29
C PHE A 3 48.98 36.83 34.74
N LEU A 4 49.94 35.93 34.46
CA LEU A 4 50.69 35.00 35.34
C LEU A 4 49.94 33.73 35.75
N ASN A 5 50.48 32.60 35.24
CA ASN A 5 50.81 31.34 35.90
C ASN A 5 49.75 30.43 36.53
N SER A 6 50.05 29.12 36.43
CA SER A 6 50.03 28.10 37.51
C SER A 6 49.09 26.92 37.23
N PHE A 7 49.42 25.64 37.39
CA PHE A 7 50.61 24.90 37.83
C PHE A 7 50.34 23.42 37.47
N PHE A 8 51.38 22.65 37.13
CA PHE A 8 51.35 21.20 37.20
C PHE A 8 51.54 20.76 38.66
N GLY A 9 50.80 19.76 39.13
CA GLY A 9 51.00 19.17 40.45
C GLY A 9 50.25 17.85 40.65
N LYS A 10 50.97 16.73 40.49
CA LYS A 10 50.56 15.39 40.94
C LYS A 10 50.27 15.39 42.45
N ARG A 11 49.21 14.70 42.91
CA ARG A 11 49.17 14.04 44.22
C ARG A 11 48.21 12.84 44.26
N ASN A 12 48.59 11.89 45.11
CA ASN A 12 48.18 10.50 45.21
C ASN A 12 46.75 10.23 45.71
N LYS A 13 46.25 9.06 45.25
CA LYS A 13 45.36 8.07 45.91
C LYS A 13 44.76 8.44 47.28
N LYS A 14 43.43 8.40 47.33
CA LYS A 14 42.66 7.82 48.43
C LYS A 14 41.48 7.03 47.88
N GLN A 15 41.47 5.73 48.17
CA GLN A 15 40.32 4.83 48.03
C GLN A 15 39.22 5.25 49.00
N ARG A 16 37.98 5.32 48.54
CA ARG A 16 36.77 5.03 49.31
C ARG A 16 35.77 4.37 48.37
N GLU A 17 35.13 3.33 48.90
CA GLU A 17 34.31 2.32 48.23
C GLU A 17 32.95 2.88 47.75
N ASP A 18 32.56 2.51 46.54
CA ASP A 18 31.21 2.69 46.00
C ASP A 18 30.31 1.51 46.42
N PRO A 19 29.04 1.72 46.82
CA PRO A 19 28.03 0.66 46.83
C PRO A 19 27.57 0.40 45.39
N GLN A 20 27.65 -0.86 44.96
CA GLN A 20 27.13 -1.34 43.67
C GLN A 20 25.61 -1.09 43.56
N GLU A 21 25.22 -0.15 42.73
CA GLU A 21 23.86 -0.05 42.21
C GLU A 21 23.76 -0.88 40.92
N ASN A 22 22.85 -1.86 40.93
CA ASN A 22 22.63 -2.83 39.86
C ASN A 22 21.97 -2.12 38.66
N ILE A 23 22.76 -1.72 37.67
CA ILE A 23 22.25 -1.10 36.44
C ILE A 23 21.84 -2.22 35.46
N GLU A 24 20.53 -2.44 35.31
CA GLU A 24 19.94 -3.22 34.22
C GLU A 24 20.38 -2.64 32.87
N LYS A 25 21.22 -3.37 32.12
CA LYS A 25 21.61 -2.99 30.75
C LYS A 25 20.50 -3.35 29.77
N LYS A 26 19.66 -2.38 29.40
CA LYS A 26 18.82 -2.47 28.19
C LYS A 26 19.70 -2.31 26.95
N GLN A 27 19.89 -3.38 26.17
CA GLN A 27 20.52 -3.30 24.85
C GLN A 27 19.43 -3.30 23.77
N SER A 28 19.31 -2.20 23.03
CA SER A 28 18.51 -2.13 21.81
C SER A 28 19.36 -2.59 20.62
N ILE A 29 18.95 -3.66 19.95
CA ILE A 29 19.57 -4.11 18.69
C ILE A 29 18.68 -3.64 17.55
N SER A 30 19.22 -2.79 16.66
CA SER A 30 18.56 -2.40 15.41
C SER A 30 19.18 -3.16 14.24
N SER A 31 18.44 -4.08 13.61
CA SER A 31 18.83 -4.65 12.32
C SER A 31 18.21 -3.81 11.21
N SER A 32 19.07 -3.15 10.44
CA SER A 32 18.71 -2.42 9.22
C SER A 32 18.33 -3.43 8.13
N ASN A 33 17.03 -3.57 7.87
CA ASN A 33 16.43 -3.72 6.53
C ASN A 33 14.91 -3.98 6.55
N VAL A 34 14.30 -4.06 7.74
CA VAL A 34 12.86 -3.86 7.94
C VAL A 34 12.76 -3.06 9.24
N GLY A 35 11.94 -2.01 9.32
CA GLY A 35 11.83 -1.10 10.47
C GLY A 35 11.24 -1.73 11.74
N ILE A 36 11.74 -2.89 12.14
CA ILE A 36 11.33 -3.64 13.32
C ILE A 36 12.27 -3.22 14.46
N LYS A 37 11.74 -2.49 15.43
CA LYS A 37 12.45 -2.22 16.68
C LYS A 37 11.90 -3.17 17.74
N ILE A 38 12.73 -4.13 18.14
CA ILE A 38 12.44 -5.11 19.19
C ILE A 38 13.26 -4.72 20.41
N ALA A 39 12.61 -4.63 21.57
CA ALA A 39 13.29 -4.48 22.85
C ALA A 39 13.46 -5.86 23.49
N LEU A 40 14.69 -6.21 23.85
CA LEU A 40 14.99 -7.36 24.68
C LEU A 40 15.33 -6.87 26.10
N SER A 41 14.62 -7.39 27.09
CA SER A 41 15.01 -7.27 28.50
C SER A 41 15.19 -8.66 29.09
N SER A 42 16.22 -8.81 29.93
CA SER A 42 16.58 -10.08 30.57
C SER A 42 16.59 -9.86 32.07
N ASN A 43 15.75 -10.61 32.79
CA ASN A 43 15.69 -10.61 34.25
C ASN A 43 15.85 -12.06 34.75
N ASP A 44 15.99 -12.26 36.07
CA ASP A 44 16.26 -13.58 36.67
C ASP A 44 15.19 -14.66 36.36
N ASN A 45 14.02 -14.26 35.84
CA ASN A 45 12.94 -15.14 35.40
C ASN A 45 12.91 -15.42 33.88
N GLY A 46 13.91 -14.98 33.12
CA GLY A 46 14.05 -15.25 31.68
C GLY A 46 14.18 -14.00 30.80
N THR A 47 14.33 -14.23 29.50
CA THR A 47 14.40 -13.21 28.45
C THR A 47 12.98 -12.83 28.01
N SER A 48 12.59 -11.56 28.19
CA SER A 48 11.32 -11.03 27.67
C SER A 48 11.57 -10.21 26.42
N ILE A 49 10.88 -10.56 25.34
CA ILE A 49 10.89 -9.82 24.09
C ILE A 49 9.64 -8.94 24.06
N SER A 50 9.79 -7.63 23.96
CA SER A 50 8.68 -6.68 23.83
C SER A 50 8.86 -5.81 22.58
N SER A 51 7.75 -5.41 21.99
CA SER A 51 7.77 -4.45 20.88
C SER A 51 8.09 -3.05 21.42
N THR A 52 8.83 -2.24 20.67
CA THR A 52 8.96 -0.82 21.03
C THR A 52 7.60 -0.12 21.04
N PRO A 53 7.43 0.92 21.87
CA PRO A 53 6.23 1.73 21.88
C PRO A 53 5.86 2.25 20.47
N ILE A 54 4.56 2.27 20.20
CA ILE A 54 3.97 2.83 18.99
C ILE A 54 3.46 4.24 19.30
N GLY A 55 3.88 5.23 18.52
CA GLY A 55 3.48 6.62 18.73
C GLY A 55 4.52 7.60 18.25
N GLU A 56 4.08 8.77 17.79
CA GLU A 56 4.96 9.88 17.45
C GLU A 56 5.38 10.62 18.74
N ILE A 57 6.69 10.72 18.97
CA ILE A 57 7.28 11.61 19.96
C ILE A 57 7.53 12.94 19.25
N THR A 58 6.91 14.01 19.75
CA THR A 58 7.05 15.36 19.18
C THR A 58 8.19 16.14 19.82
N GLY A 59 8.76 15.63 20.92
CA GLY A 59 9.79 16.30 21.72
C GLY A 59 9.19 17.32 22.68
N SER A 60 7.93 17.15 23.06
CA SER A 60 7.25 18.06 23.97
C SER A 60 7.73 17.85 25.40
N THR A 61 8.14 18.92 26.08
CA THR A 61 8.54 18.89 27.49
C THR A 61 7.35 19.07 28.45
N ALA A 62 6.13 18.77 27.99
CA ALA A 62 4.93 18.93 28.80
C ALA A 62 4.63 17.64 29.57
N ASP A 63 4.15 17.79 30.80
CA ASP A 63 3.89 16.67 31.72
C ASP A 63 2.39 16.48 32.00
N ASP A 64 1.53 17.09 31.19
CA ASP A 64 0.07 17.00 31.25
C ASP A 64 -0.51 16.02 30.20
N PHE A 65 0.30 15.09 29.68
CA PHE A 65 -0.21 14.04 28.83
C PHE A 65 -1.06 13.04 29.63
N TYR A 66 -1.99 12.43 28.94
CA TYR A 66 -2.79 11.33 29.44
C TYR A 66 -2.97 10.25 28.37
N VAL A 67 -3.29 9.05 28.84
CA VAL A 67 -3.79 7.95 28.02
C VAL A 67 -5.24 7.69 28.42
N TYR A 68 -6.11 7.52 27.43
CA TYR A 68 -7.53 7.30 27.64
C TYR A 68 -8.03 6.16 26.75
N GLU A 69 -9.14 5.59 27.19
CA GLU A 69 -9.89 4.59 26.45
C GLU A 69 -11.28 5.14 26.13
N TRP A 70 -11.78 4.85 24.94
CA TRP A 70 -13.20 4.93 24.64
C TRP A 70 -13.83 3.54 24.72
N PHE A 71 -15.00 3.48 25.35
CA PHE A 71 -15.74 2.24 25.55
C PHE A 71 -17.24 2.42 25.34
N ILE A 72 -17.92 1.34 24.96
CA ILE A 72 -19.39 1.28 24.85
C ILE A 72 -19.96 1.10 26.24
N LYS A 73 -20.89 1.97 26.68
CA LYS A 73 -21.36 1.95 28.07
C LYS A 73 -22.08 0.67 28.45
N ASP A 74 -22.90 0.16 27.54
CA ASP A 74 -23.76 -1.01 27.80
C ASP A 74 -22.94 -2.29 27.98
N THR A 75 -21.84 -2.46 27.23
CA THR A 75 -21.01 -3.66 27.25
C THR A 75 -19.73 -3.51 28.05
N GLY A 76 -19.28 -2.27 28.27
CA GLY A 76 -17.96 -1.96 28.81
C GLY A 76 -16.80 -2.20 27.82
N GLU A 77 -17.10 -2.61 26.59
CA GLU A 77 -16.09 -2.98 25.59
C GLU A 77 -15.26 -1.76 25.16
N VAL A 78 -13.95 -1.88 25.24
CA VAL A 78 -13.00 -0.85 24.80
C VAL A 78 -12.74 -0.99 23.30
N PHE A 79 -13.07 0.05 22.54
CA PHE A 79 -12.89 0.03 21.08
C PHE A 79 -11.78 0.96 20.58
N TYR A 80 -11.23 1.82 21.45
CA TYR A 80 -10.13 2.71 21.08
C TYR A 80 -9.30 3.11 22.29
N VAL A 81 -7.97 3.14 22.10
CA VAL A 81 -7.01 3.71 23.05
C VAL A 81 -6.34 4.91 22.40
N GLY A 82 -6.18 6.00 23.14
CA GLY A 82 -5.51 7.18 22.62
C GLY A 82 -4.64 7.89 23.64
N LYS A 83 -3.60 8.55 23.13
CA LYS A 83 -2.84 9.58 23.85
C LYS A 83 -3.37 10.99 23.56
N GLY A 84 -3.44 11.84 24.57
CA GLY A 84 -3.87 13.23 24.40
C GLY A 84 -3.39 14.20 25.48
N ARG A 85 -3.77 15.46 25.30
CA ARG A 85 -3.60 16.60 26.23
C ARG A 85 -4.86 17.47 26.17
N GLY A 86 -5.16 18.20 27.24
CA GLY A 86 -6.38 19.03 27.35
C GLY A 86 -7.67 18.24 27.03
N ASP A 87 -8.61 18.85 26.30
CA ASP A 87 -9.88 18.22 25.91
C ASP A 87 -9.80 17.36 24.63
N ARG A 88 -8.61 16.96 24.18
CA ARG A 88 -8.43 16.20 22.94
C ARG A 88 -9.25 14.92 22.88
N TYR A 89 -9.42 14.20 23.99
CA TYR A 89 -10.24 12.98 24.07
C TYR A 89 -11.74 13.21 23.77
N LYS A 90 -12.23 14.46 23.84
CA LYS A 90 -13.60 14.81 23.47
C LYS A 90 -13.73 15.17 21.99
N ALA A 91 -12.63 15.60 21.38
CA ALA A 91 -12.61 16.13 20.03
C ALA A 91 -12.83 15.04 18.98
N PHE A 92 -13.32 15.45 17.82
CA PHE A 92 -13.46 14.59 16.66
C PHE A 92 -12.10 14.26 16.05
N HIS A 93 -11.85 12.98 15.79
CA HIS A 93 -10.60 12.48 15.23
C HIS A 93 -10.76 11.99 13.79
N ASN A 94 -10.48 12.86 12.82
CA ASN A 94 -10.51 12.55 11.37
C ASN A 94 -9.75 11.27 10.99
N ARG A 95 -8.65 10.96 11.69
CA ARG A 95 -7.81 9.77 11.41
C ARG A 95 -8.34 8.48 12.04
N ALA A 96 -9.24 8.58 13.03
CA ALA A 96 -9.84 7.46 13.75
C ALA A 96 -11.32 7.28 13.32
N TYR A 97 -11.55 7.24 12.01
CA TYR A 97 -12.89 7.27 11.43
C TYR A 97 -13.80 6.10 11.88
N GLU A 98 -13.24 4.91 12.11
CA GLU A 98 -13.98 3.76 12.66
C GLU A 98 -14.39 4.00 14.12
N ALA A 99 -13.48 4.51 14.96
CA ALA A 99 -13.80 4.89 16.35
C ALA A 99 -14.93 5.93 16.39
N GLU A 100 -14.88 6.93 15.51
CA GLU A 100 -15.91 7.95 15.38
C GLU A 100 -17.22 7.41 14.80
N LYS A 101 -17.17 6.38 13.95
CA LYS A 101 -18.36 5.67 13.49
C LYS A 101 -19.03 4.95 14.65
N ILE A 102 -18.26 4.27 15.52
CA ILE A 102 -18.77 3.63 16.73
C ILE A 102 -19.39 4.67 17.68
N ARG A 103 -18.68 5.76 17.99
CA ARG A 103 -19.21 6.84 18.86
C ARG A 103 -20.52 7.46 18.39
N ARG A 104 -20.78 7.46 17.07
CA ARG A 104 -22.03 7.96 16.49
C ARG A 104 -23.19 6.96 16.55
N ASN A 105 -22.90 5.66 16.57
CA ASN A 105 -23.92 4.60 16.52
C ASN A 105 -24.19 3.94 17.88
N PHE A 106 -23.32 4.13 18.87
CA PHE A 106 -23.41 3.52 20.19
C PHE A 106 -23.37 4.58 21.29
N ASP A 107 -24.01 4.30 22.44
CA ASP A 107 -23.78 5.10 23.64
C ASP A 107 -22.39 4.78 24.20
N THR A 108 -21.50 5.78 24.14
CA THR A 108 -20.09 5.62 24.44
C THR A 108 -19.67 6.56 25.56
N SER A 109 -18.63 6.17 26.28
CA SER A 109 -17.97 6.97 27.30
C SER A 109 -16.46 6.83 27.19
N TYR A 110 -15.74 7.51 28.06
CA TYR A 110 -14.30 7.46 28.14
C TYR A 110 -13.84 7.28 29.58
N ARG A 111 -12.63 6.76 29.76
CA ARG A 111 -11.93 6.74 31.05
C ARG A 111 -10.44 6.98 30.83
N PHE A 112 -9.78 7.58 31.83
CA PHE A 112 -8.34 7.73 31.81
C PHE A 112 -7.67 6.47 32.35
N VAL A 113 -6.64 6.03 31.63
CA VAL A 113 -5.75 4.93 32.03
C VAL A 113 -4.59 5.49 32.86
N GLY A 114 -4.11 6.68 32.49
CA GLY A 114 -3.10 7.43 33.24
C GLY A 114 -3.13 8.93 32.87
N THR A 115 -2.73 9.78 33.80
CA THR A 115 -2.73 11.25 33.68
C THR A 115 -1.45 11.83 34.29
N ASN A 116 -1.14 13.09 33.97
CA ASN A 116 0.08 13.78 34.43
C ASN A 116 1.36 13.04 34.01
N LEU A 117 1.41 12.63 32.74
CA LEU A 117 2.50 11.88 32.15
C LEU A 117 3.37 12.80 31.29
N SER A 118 4.67 12.48 31.19
CA SER A 118 5.49 12.98 30.10
C SER A 118 5.03 12.40 28.75
N GLU A 119 5.50 12.96 27.65
CA GLU A 119 5.18 12.45 26.32
C GLU A 119 5.63 10.99 26.14
N GLU A 120 6.84 10.65 26.56
CA GLU A 120 7.42 9.31 26.48
C GLU A 120 6.62 8.32 27.33
N GLN A 121 6.31 8.70 28.58
CA GLN A 121 5.52 7.88 29.49
C GLN A 121 4.13 7.58 28.92
N ALA A 122 3.49 8.56 28.29
CA ALA A 122 2.19 8.39 27.68
C ALA A 122 2.24 7.48 26.43
N VAL A 123 3.29 7.58 25.61
CA VAL A 123 3.50 6.68 24.45
C VAL A 123 3.75 5.23 24.90
N GLU A 124 4.55 5.04 25.95
CA GLU A 124 4.77 3.72 26.55
C GLU A 124 3.48 3.14 27.13
N LEU A 125 2.71 3.94 27.86
CA LEU A 125 1.46 3.50 28.48
C LEU A 125 0.38 3.18 27.43
N GLU A 126 0.22 4.00 26.39
CA GLU A 126 -0.69 3.74 25.26
C GLU A 126 -0.38 2.39 24.61
N SER A 127 0.90 2.13 24.34
CA SER A 127 1.36 0.89 23.72
C SER A 127 1.12 -0.32 24.62
N LYS A 128 1.35 -0.17 25.93
CA LYS A 128 1.09 -1.22 26.92
C LYS A 128 -0.39 -1.54 27.01
N GLU A 129 -1.24 -0.52 27.01
CA GLU A 129 -2.69 -0.70 27.13
C GLU A 129 -3.29 -1.36 25.89
N ILE A 130 -2.89 -0.93 24.69
CA ILE A 130 -3.26 -1.59 23.43
C ILE A 130 -2.82 -3.07 23.47
N SER A 131 -1.59 -3.34 23.91
CA SER A 131 -1.10 -4.72 24.02
C SER A 131 -1.93 -5.56 24.98
N ARG A 132 -2.26 -5.00 26.16
CA ARG A 132 -3.07 -5.67 27.18
C ARG A 132 -4.43 -6.07 26.60
N ILE A 133 -5.13 -5.12 25.99
CA ILE A 133 -6.46 -5.36 25.40
C ILE A 133 -6.38 -6.44 24.31
N LEU A 134 -5.43 -6.35 23.39
CA LEU A 134 -5.30 -7.32 22.29
C LEU A 134 -4.87 -8.72 22.76
N ASN A 135 -4.17 -8.83 23.89
CA ASN A 135 -3.63 -10.09 24.41
C ASN A 135 -4.50 -10.78 25.46
N GLU A 136 -5.27 -10.02 26.22
CA GLU A 136 -5.96 -10.46 27.45
C GLU A 136 -7.49 -10.34 27.36
N THR A 137 -8.03 -9.58 26.41
CA THR A 137 -9.48 -9.40 26.24
C THR A 137 -9.94 -9.86 24.86
N ASN A 138 -11.26 -9.84 24.64
CA ASN A 138 -11.86 -10.07 23.32
C ASN A 138 -12.29 -8.76 22.63
N ASP A 139 -12.08 -7.61 23.26
CA ASP A 139 -12.52 -6.31 22.76
C ASP A 139 -11.87 -6.00 21.40
N ARG A 140 -12.59 -5.33 20.49
CA ARG A 140 -12.12 -5.06 19.13
C ARG A 140 -11.64 -3.62 18.96
N LEU A 141 -10.33 -3.40 19.11
CA LEU A 141 -9.76 -2.07 18.90
C LEU A 141 -9.83 -1.60 17.44
N THR A 142 -10.04 -0.30 17.25
CA THR A 142 -9.98 0.38 15.94
C THR A 142 -8.67 1.14 15.72
N ASN A 143 -7.69 0.98 16.61
CA ASN A 143 -6.36 1.58 16.51
C ASN A 143 -5.64 1.09 15.25
N ARG A 144 -5.33 1.97 14.30
CA ARG A 144 -4.71 1.56 13.02
C ARG A 144 -3.30 0.98 13.16
N ILE A 145 -2.56 1.44 14.17
CA ILE A 145 -1.22 0.97 14.49
C ILE A 145 -1.32 0.27 15.83
N VAL A 146 -0.81 -0.96 15.89
CA VAL A 146 -0.75 -1.78 17.10
C VAL A 146 0.67 -2.29 17.30
N PRO A 147 1.09 -2.61 18.54
CA PRO A 147 2.41 -3.16 18.80
C PRO A 147 2.58 -4.53 18.13
N TYR A 148 3.78 -4.80 17.59
CA TYR A 148 4.04 -5.97 16.72
C TYR A 148 3.83 -7.34 17.39
N LEU A 149 4.05 -7.46 18.70
CA LEU A 149 4.02 -8.74 19.42
C LEU A 149 2.67 -9.01 20.11
N THR A 150 1.59 -8.51 19.52
CA THR A 150 0.23 -8.74 20.01
C THR A 150 -0.35 -10.02 19.41
N LYS A 151 -1.21 -10.72 20.17
CA LYS A 151 -1.86 -11.97 19.75
C LYS A 151 -2.91 -11.75 18.67
N ARG A 152 -3.52 -10.56 18.65
CA ARG A 152 -4.56 -10.15 17.70
C ARG A 152 -4.10 -8.89 16.98
N ASP A 153 -4.56 -8.74 15.74
CA ASP A 153 -4.24 -7.59 14.91
C ASP A 153 -5.09 -6.35 15.24
N ASN A 154 -5.00 -5.34 14.39
CA ASN A 154 -5.72 -4.07 14.50
C ASN A 154 -7.19 -4.12 14.01
N GLY A 155 -7.71 -5.28 13.59
CA GLY A 155 -9.08 -5.48 13.13
C GLY A 155 -9.41 -4.95 11.73
N TYR A 156 -8.45 -4.40 10.98
CA TYR A 156 -8.68 -3.92 9.61
C TYR A 156 -8.52 -5.02 8.55
N ASN A 157 -8.14 -6.23 8.95
CA ASN A 157 -8.09 -7.38 8.06
C ASN A 157 -9.50 -7.89 7.70
N PRO A 158 -9.66 -8.67 6.62
CA PRO A 158 -10.92 -9.29 6.29
C PRO A 158 -11.49 -10.08 7.48
N SER A 159 -12.79 -9.92 7.70
CA SER A 159 -13.56 -10.69 8.67
C SER A 159 -13.28 -12.21 8.56
N PRO A 160 -13.20 -12.95 9.68
CA PRO A 160 -13.15 -14.42 9.68
C PRO A 160 -14.30 -15.11 8.95
N LYS A 161 -15.44 -14.43 8.74
CA LYS A 161 -16.56 -14.94 7.93
C LYS A 161 -16.33 -14.76 6.43
N THR A 162 -15.29 -14.05 6.02
CA THR A 162 -14.90 -13.91 4.62
C THR A 162 -14.40 -15.24 4.10
N PRO A 163 -15.01 -15.79 3.03
CA PRO A 163 -14.53 -17.04 2.45
C PRO A 163 -13.08 -16.91 2.00
N GLU A 164 -12.29 -17.94 2.28
CA GLU A 164 -10.89 -18.00 1.87
C GLU A 164 -10.75 -17.91 0.34
N LEU A 165 -9.67 -17.25 -0.08
CA LEU A 165 -9.30 -17.14 -1.49
C LEU A 165 -9.00 -18.53 -2.07
N LYS A 166 -9.48 -18.76 -3.29
CA LYS A 166 -9.27 -20.03 -4.02
C LYS A 166 -8.89 -19.75 -5.46
N PHE A 167 -8.07 -20.63 -6.02
CA PHE A 167 -7.66 -20.57 -7.41
C PHE A 167 -8.89 -20.52 -8.33
N GLU A 168 -8.85 -19.60 -9.30
CA GLU A 168 -9.92 -19.32 -10.26
C GLU A 168 -11.31 -19.24 -9.63
N THR A 169 -11.42 -18.68 -8.43
CA THR A 169 -12.72 -18.43 -7.79
C THR A 169 -12.80 -16.95 -7.49
N ALA A 170 -13.93 -16.33 -7.84
CA ALA A 170 -14.14 -14.93 -7.49
C ALA A 170 -14.10 -14.76 -5.97
N PRO A 171 -13.31 -13.80 -5.44
CA PRO A 171 -13.31 -13.47 -4.04
C PRO A 171 -14.63 -12.78 -3.65
N PHE A 172 -14.73 -12.39 -2.39
CA PHE A 172 -15.87 -11.65 -1.87
C PHE A 172 -15.51 -10.19 -1.67
N LEU A 173 -16.49 -9.31 -1.81
CA LEU A 173 -16.41 -7.98 -1.20
C LEU A 173 -16.50 -8.20 0.31
N TYR A 174 -15.44 -7.88 1.03
CA TYR A 174 -15.30 -8.26 2.43
C TYR A 174 -15.58 -7.09 3.37
N ALA A 175 -16.05 -7.43 4.57
CA ALA A 175 -16.06 -6.51 5.71
C ALA A 175 -14.75 -6.69 6.48
N SER A 176 -14.25 -5.63 7.10
CA SER A 176 -13.22 -5.75 8.13
C SER A 176 -13.75 -6.48 9.37
N GLU A 177 -12.86 -6.99 10.23
CA GLU A 177 -13.25 -7.53 11.54
C GLU A 177 -13.98 -6.49 12.39
N ILE A 178 -13.58 -5.22 12.31
CA ILE A 178 -14.27 -4.09 12.96
C ILE A 178 -15.70 -3.95 12.44
N GLU A 179 -15.88 -3.95 11.12
CA GLU A 179 -17.19 -3.77 10.50
C GLU A 179 -18.15 -4.91 10.83
N GLU A 180 -17.64 -6.14 10.83
CA GLU A 180 -18.41 -7.31 11.23
C GLU A 180 -18.81 -7.22 12.71
N HIS A 181 -17.83 -6.97 13.59
CA HIS A 181 -18.03 -7.02 15.03
C HIS A 181 -19.02 -5.97 15.53
N TYR A 182 -18.86 -4.71 15.10
CA TYR A 182 -19.70 -3.62 15.58
C TYR A 182 -20.96 -3.40 14.75
N PHE A 183 -20.94 -3.63 13.45
CA PHE A 183 -22.06 -3.27 12.58
C PHE A 183 -22.75 -4.49 11.96
N GLY A 184 -22.31 -5.72 12.28
CA GLY A 184 -22.88 -6.95 11.75
C GLY A 184 -22.74 -7.08 10.24
N ILE A 185 -21.83 -6.33 9.63
CA ILE A 185 -21.65 -6.31 8.18
C ILE A 185 -20.99 -7.62 7.76
N THR A 186 -21.63 -8.33 6.84
CA THR A 186 -21.14 -9.61 6.33
C THR A 186 -20.60 -9.49 4.90
N PRO A 187 -19.61 -10.31 4.51
CA PRO A 187 -19.10 -10.36 3.14
C PRO A 187 -20.20 -10.64 2.10
N ARG A 188 -20.03 -10.10 0.90
CA ARG A 188 -20.96 -10.22 -0.23
C ARG A 188 -20.25 -10.76 -1.47
N SER A 189 -20.88 -11.70 -2.17
CA SER A 189 -20.39 -12.16 -3.48
C SER A 189 -20.57 -11.09 -4.56
N PHE A 190 -19.77 -11.16 -5.61
CA PHE A 190 -20.02 -10.38 -6.84
C PHE A 190 -21.33 -10.81 -7.52
N ASP A 191 -21.86 -9.94 -8.37
CA ASP A 191 -23.05 -10.25 -9.16
C ASP A 191 -22.73 -11.33 -10.20
N ARG A 192 -23.72 -12.16 -10.54
CA ARG A 192 -23.58 -13.09 -11.67
C ARG A 192 -23.48 -12.31 -12.97
N VAL A 193 -22.60 -12.77 -13.86
CA VAL A 193 -22.36 -12.10 -15.15
C VAL A 193 -23.62 -12.14 -16.01
N ASP A 194 -24.16 -10.95 -16.28
CA ASP A 194 -25.19 -10.73 -17.30
C ASP A 194 -24.51 -10.21 -18.58
N PRO A 195 -24.60 -10.95 -19.71
CA PRO A 195 -23.96 -10.61 -20.99
C PRO A 195 -24.36 -9.23 -21.51
N GLU A 196 -25.61 -8.81 -21.28
CA GLU A 196 -26.12 -7.53 -21.80
C GLU A 196 -25.37 -6.34 -21.20
N ASN A 197 -24.81 -6.51 -20.01
CA ASN A 197 -24.05 -5.49 -19.29
C ASN A 197 -22.56 -5.48 -19.65
N LEU A 198 -22.07 -6.39 -20.50
CA LEU A 198 -20.66 -6.42 -20.93
C LEU A 198 -20.35 -5.47 -22.09
N LYS A 199 -21.29 -4.64 -22.55
CA LYS A 199 -21.09 -3.75 -23.71
C LYS A 199 -20.07 -2.63 -23.46
N ARG A 200 -20.08 -2.00 -22.28
CA ARG A 200 -19.26 -0.82 -21.95
C ARG A 200 -18.77 -0.87 -20.51
N ILE A 201 -17.71 -1.62 -20.26
CA ILE A 201 -17.25 -1.94 -18.90
C ILE A 201 -16.12 -1.03 -18.42
N VAL A 202 -15.84 -1.05 -17.13
CA VAL A 202 -14.62 -0.49 -16.53
C VAL A 202 -13.92 -1.57 -15.72
N LEU A 203 -12.61 -1.70 -15.90
CA LEU A 203 -11.78 -2.57 -15.06
C LEU A 203 -11.34 -1.80 -13.80
N ILE A 204 -11.58 -2.37 -12.62
CA ILE A 204 -11.24 -1.77 -11.32
C ILE A 204 -10.02 -2.50 -10.73
N SER A 205 -8.90 -1.77 -10.60
CA SER A 205 -7.60 -2.31 -10.15
C SER A 205 -7.16 -1.82 -8.76
N LYS A 206 -8.07 -1.30 -7.92
CA LYS A 206 -7.70 -0.54 -6.71
C LYS A 206 -7.06 -1.35 -5.58
N SER A 207 -7.39 -2.63 -5.43
CA SER A 207 -7.12 -3.38 -4.19
C SER A 207 -6.37 -4.70 -4.43
N ILE A 208 -5.50 -4.74 -5.44
CA ILE A 208 -4.78 -5.97 -5.78
C ILE A 208 -3.66 -6.27 -4.77
N ARG A 209 -3.86 -7.31 -3.94
CA ARG A 209 -2.92 -7.81 -2.91
C ARG A 209 -2.56 -9.29 -3.15
N ASP A 210 -2.65 -10.14 -2.13
CA ASP A 210 -2.25 -11.55 -2.12
C ASP A 210 -3.08 -12.44 -3.07
N GLU A 211 -4.27 -11.98 -3.44
CA GLU A 211 -5.15 -12.62 -4.41
C GLU A 211 -4.50 -12.87 -5.78
N VAL A 212 -3.48 -12.10 -6.17
CA VAL A 212 -2.72 -12.38 -7.42
C VAL A 212 -2.12 -13.78 -7.37
N ASN A 213 -1.55 -14.14 -6.23
CA ASN A 213 -0.87 -15.42 -6.08
C ASN A 213 -1.88 -16.56 -5.91
N ILE A 214 -3.00 -16.33 -5.22
CA ILE A 214 -3.96 -17.40 -4.92
C ILE A 214 -4.99 -17.56 -6.04
N VAL A 215 -5.69 -16.49 -6.42
CA VAL A 215 -6.79 -16.53 -7.40
C VAL A 215 -6.26 -16.74 -8.81
N TYR A 216 -5.14 -16.12 -9.15
CA TYR A 216 -4.57 -16.13 -10.51
C TYR A 216 -3.30 -16.97 -10.65
N ASN A 217 -2.82 -17.62 -9.58
CA ASN A 217 -1.56 -18.38 -9.57
C ASN A 217 -0.35 -17.57 -10.10
N GLY A 218 -0.30 -16.28 -9.75
CA GLY A 218 0.73 -15.34 -10.22
C GLY A 218 0.59 -14.89 -11.68
N LYS A 219 -0.40 -15.40 -12.43
CA LYS A 219 -0.58 -15.15 -13.87
C LYS A 219 -1.65 -14.11 -14.19
N LEU A 220 -1.86 -13.12 -13.31
CA LEU A 220 -2.91 -12.11 -13.50
C LEU A 220 -2.85 -11.43 -14.88
N ASP A 221 -1.65 -11.15 -15.40
CA ASP A 221 -1.47 -10.51 -16.70
C ASP A 221 -2.04 -11.37 -17.85
N ASP A 222 -1.92 -12.70 -17.76
CA ASP A 222 -2.47 -13.63 -18.75
C ASP A 222 -4.00 -13.59 -18.74
N TYR A 223 -4.62 -13.64 -17.55
CA TYR A 223 -6.09 -13.52 -17.42
C TYR A 223 -6.59 -12.18 -17.94
N LEU A 224 -5.88 -11.09 -17.65
CA LEU A 224 -6.23 -9.76 -18.15
C LEU A 224 -6.12 -9.69 -19.68
N ALA A 225 -5.02 -10.17 -20.24
CA ALA A 225 -4.80 -10.18 -21.69
C ALA A 225 -5.88 -11.00 -22.41
N GLN A 226 -6.15 -12.22 -21.93
CA GLN A 226 -7.20 -13.08 -22.45
C GLN A 226 -8.58 -12.44 -22.36
N THR A 227 -8.94 -11.90 -21.19
CA THR A 227 -10.23 -11.26 -20.99
C THR A 227 -10.40 -10.06 -21.91
N ARG A 228 -9.37 -9.22 -22.08
CA ARG A 228 -9.42 -8.06 -22.98
C ARG A 228 -9.58 -8.45 -24.45
N ALA A 229 -8.90 -9.51 -24.89
CA ALA A 229 -9.04 -10.01 -26.25
C ALA A 229 -10.45 -10.55 -26.50
N LEU A 230 -10.98 -11.33 -25.55
CA LEU A 230 -12.34 -11.87 -25.60
C LEU A 230 -13.40 -10.76 -25.57
N LEU A 231 -13.25 -9.76 -24.70
CA LEU A 231 -14.11 -8.57 -24.67
C LEU A 231 -14.07 -7.83 -26.01
N SER A 232 -12.88 -7.70 -26.62
CA SER A 232 -12.74 -7.07 -27.94
C SER A 232 -13.48 -7.86 -29.03
N LYS A 233 -13.43 -9.21 -28.99
CA LYS A 233 -14.22 -10.07 -29.88
C LYS A 233 -15.74 -9.91 -29.68
N ASN A 234 -16.17 -9.70 -28.44
CA ASN A 234 -17.57 -9.40 -28.09
C ASN A 234 -18.00 -7.96 -28.49
N GLY A 235 -17.09 -7.14 -29.04
CA GLY A 235 -17.38 -5.74 -29.34
C GLY A 235 -17.53 -4.85 -28.09
N SER A 236 -17.08 -5.33 -26.93
CA SER A 236 -17.09 -4.58 -25.68
C SER A 236 -16.11 -3.40 -25.71
N ILE A 237 -16.51 -2.29 -25.10
CA ILE A 237 -15.66 -1.10 -24.96
C ILE A 237 -15.23 -0.96 -23.51
N ILE A 238 -13.92 -0.96 -23.27
CA ILE A 238 -13.34 -0.69 -21.94
C ILE A 238 -13.20 0.83 -21.75
N LEU A 239 -13.95 1.38 -20.80
CA LEU A 239 -13.97 2.80 -20.47
C LEU A 239 -12.90 3.13 -19.43
N LYS A 240 -12.47 4.41 -19.41
CA LYS A 240 -11.45 4.91 -18.47
C LYS A 240 -12.01 5.33 -17.11
N SER A 241 -13.29 5.68 -17.04
CA SER A 241 -13.91 6.22 -15.83
C SER A 241 -15.07 5.33 -15.40
N LYS A 242 -15.04 4.90 -14.14
CA LYS A 242 -16.13 4.17 -13.49
C LYS A 242 -17.47 4.92 -13.50
N PHE A 243 -17.45 6.25 -13.60
CA PHE A 243 -18.66 7.09 -13.62
C PHE A 243 -18.93 7.70 -15.01
N ALA A 244 -18.46 7.06 -16.08
CA ALA A 244 -18.87 7.47 -17.42
C ALA A 244 -20.38 7.21 -17.62
N LYS A 245 -21.12 8.17 -18.20
CA LYS A 245 -22.58 8.06 -18.40
C LYS A 245 -23.02 6.75 -19.08
N SER A 246 -22.19 6.24 -19.98
CA SER A 246 -22.45 5.02 -20.76
C SER A 246 -21.94 3.72 -20.13
N VAL A 247 -21.42 3.73 -18.89
CA VAL A 247 -20.87 2.53 -18.25
C VAL A 247 -21.96 1.49 -17.97
N SER A 248 -21.78 0.25 -18.40
CA SER A 248 -22.77 -0.81 -18.20
C SER A 248 -22.43 -1.76 -17.05
N ALA A 249 -21.15 -1.94 -16.73
CA ALA A 249 -20.71 -2.75 -15.59
C ALA A 249 -19.33 -2.32 -15.06
N TRP A 250 -19.06 -2.64 -13.81
CA TRP A 250 -17.73 -2.60 -13.20
C TRP A 250 -17.20 -4.01 -13.05
N VAL A 251 -15.97 -4.24 -13.47
CA VAL A 251 -15.30 -5.54 -13.38
C VAL A 251 -14.09 -5.38 -12.47
N TYR A 252 -14.18 -5.96 -11.29
CA TYR A 252 -13.11 -5.95 -10.30
C TYR A 252 -12.08 -7.00 -10.66
N ILE A 253 -10.81 -6.61 -10.61
CA ILE A 253 -9.68 -7.52 -10.79
C ILE A 253 -9.35 -8.22 -9.47
N GLY A 254 -9.71 -7.60 -8.36
CA GLY A 254 -9.41 -8.04 -7.01
C GLY A 254 -10.61 -8.05 -6.09
N ASP A 255 -10.35 -8.31 -4.82
CA ASP A 255 -11.27 -8.01 -3.74
C ASP A 255 -11.33 -6.51 -3.44
N ASP A 256 -12.30 -6.09 -2.63
CA ASP A 256 -12.35 -4.74 -2.06
C ASP A 256 -13.22 -4.76 -0.80
N TYR A 257 -13.10 -3.72 0.03
CA TYR A 257 -14.01 -3.53 1.15
C TYR A 257 -15.44 -3.33 0.65
N LEU A 258 -16.40 -3.98 1.30
CA LEU A 258 -17.81 -3.83 1.00
C LEU A 258 -18.26 -2.36 1.14
N SER A 259 -17.77 -1.65 2.15
CA SER A 259 -18.05 -0.22 2.34
C SER A 259 -17.48 0.67 1.22
N ASN A 260 -16.37 0.28 0.58
CA ASN A 260 -15.88 0.97 -0.62
C ASN A 260 -16.83 0.77 -1.79
N PHE A 261 -17.31 -0.46 -1.98
CA PHE A 261 -18.30 -0.78 -3.00
C PHE A 261 -19.62 -0.03 -2.78
N GLU A 262 -20.15 0.00 -1.56
CA GLU A 262 -21.40 0.69 -1.22
C GLU A 262 -21.30 2.19 -1.52
N ARG A 263 -20.23 2.84 -1.07
CA ARG A 263 -19.96 4.26 -1.37
C ARG A 263 -19.80 4.51 -2.88
N ASP A 264 -19.26 3.55 -3.62
CA ASP A 264 -19.15 3.67 -5.07
C ASP A 264 -20.53 3.54 -5.75
N GLN A 265 -21.40 2.65 -5.27
CA GLN A 265 -22.80 2.54 -5.72
C GLN A 265 -23.61 3.80 -5.40
N GLU A 266 -23.47 4.38 -4.21
CA GLU A 266 -24.11 5.65 -3.84
C GLU A 266 -23.73 6.78 -4.80
N GLN A 267 -22.43 6.90 -5.11
CA GLN A 267 -21.96 7.87 -6.09
C GLN A 267 -22.45 7.59 -7.50
N ALA A 268 -22.63 6.32 -7.88
CA ALA A 268 -23.24 5.97 -9.17
C ALA A 268 -24.72 6.36 -9.20
N LEU A 269 -25.46 6.13 -8.12
CA LEU A 269 -26.86 6.55 -8.01
C LEU A 269 -26.97 8.08 -8.14
N GLU A 270 -26.10 8.84 -7.45
CA GLU A 270 -26.07 10.31 -7.52
C GLU A 270 -25.70 10.82 -8.92
N LYS A 271 -24.65 10.27 -9.54
CA LYS A 271 -24.08 10.81 -10.79
C LYS A 271 -24.72 10.26 -12.06
N LEU A 272 -25.23 9.03 -11.99
CA LEU A 272 -25.75 8.26 -13.13
C LEU A 272 -27.24 7.92 -13.00
N GLY A 273 -27.84 8.12 -11.82
CA GLY A 273 -29.25 7.80 -11.57
C GLY A 273 -29.54 6.30 -11.44
N ARG A 274 -28.51 5.45 -11.29
CA ARG A 274 -28.67 3.99 -11.18
C ARG A 274 -27.46 3.32 -10.52
N ASN A 275 -27.70 2.13 -9.98
CA ASN A 275 -26.66 1.21 -9.56
C ASN A 275 -25.98 0.56 -10.78
N ILE A 276 -24.72 0.16 -10.60
CA ILE A 276 -23.92 -0.46 -11.66
C ILE A 276 -23.68 -1.94 -11.31
N PRO A 277 -24.07 -2.88 -12.19
CA PRO A 277 -23.71 -4.29 -12.07
C PRO A 277 -22.21 -4.46 -11.86
N THR A 278 -21.85 -5.28 -10.89
CA THR A 278 -20.47 -5.41 -10.42
C THR A 278 -20.03 -6.87 -10.44
N TYR A 279 -19.07 -7.17 -11.30
CA TYR A 279 -18.57 -8.52 -11.57
C TYR A 279 -17.12 -8.67 -11.14
N HIS A 280 -16.66 -9.91 -10.98
CA HIS A 280 -15.25 -10.22 -10.85
C HIS A 280 -14.64 -10.66 -12.20
N LEU A 281 -13.35 -10.36 -12.41
CA LEU A 281 -12.63 -10.66 -13.65
C LEU A 281 -12.68 -12.15 -13.99
N ILE A 282 -12.49 -13.03 -13.00
CA ILE A 282 -12.55 -14.49 -13.20
C ILE A 282 -13.91 -14.93 -13.76
N ASP A 283 -15.01 -14.42 -13.24
CA ASP A 283 -16.34 -14.83 -13.70
C ASP A 283 -16.61 -14.32 -15.12
N VAL A 284 -16.19 -13.08 -15.42
CA VAL A 284 -16.26 -12.51 -16.77
C VAL A 284 -15.40 -13.30 -17.75
N TRP A 285 -14.18 -13.66 -17.36
CA TRP A 285 -13.26 -14.47 -18.15
C TRP A 285 -13.83 -15.86 -18.45
N LYS A 286 -14.34 -16.57 -17.42
CA LYS A 286 -15.00 -17.88 -17.59
C LYS A 286 -16.20 -17.80 -18.52
N TYR A 287 -17.04 -16.79 -18.34
CA TYR A 287 -18.20 -16.57 -19.20
C TYR A 287 -17.77 -16.32 -20.66
N LEU A 288 -16.80 -15.45 -20.90
CA LEU A 288 -16.36 -15.14 -22.25
C LEU A 288 -15.67 -16.34 -22.92
N ARG A 289 -14.89 -17.13 -22.18
CA ARG A 289 -14.30 -18.39 -22.67
C ARG A 289 -15.38 -19.41 -23.05
N SER A 290 -16.45 -19.52 -22.27
CA SER A 290 -17.53 -20.46 -22.60
C SER A 290 -18.28 -20.08 -23.87
N VAL A 291 -18.33 -18.78 -24.22
CA VAL A 291 -19.00 -18.28 -25.42
C VAL A 291 -18.11 -18.31 -26.66
N TYR A 292 -16.85 -17.86 -26.55
CA TYR A 292 -15.94 -17.68 -27.70
C TYR A 292 -14.88 -18.77 -27.83
N GLY A 293 -14.89 -19.75 -26.94
CA GLY A 293 -13.86 -20.77 -26.83
C GLY A 293 -12.56 -20.24 -26.24
N ASP A 294 -11.57 -21.13 -26.16
CA ASP A 294 -10.22 -20.72 -25.81
C ASP A 294 -9.62 -19.87 -26.92
N THR A 295 -9.08 -18.72 -26.54
CA THR A 295 -8.26 -17.91 -27.45
C THR A 295 -6.92 -18.57 -27.80
N GLY A 296 -6.71 -19.83 -27.42
CA GLY A 296 -5.39 -20.39 -27.19
C GLY A 296 -4.68 -19.65 -26.05
N GLU A 297 -3.44 -20.04 -25.75
CA GLU A 297 -2.49 -19.06 -25.22
C GLU A 297 -2.52 -17.91 -26.23
N ILE A 298 -2.96 -16.73 -25.78
CA ILE A 298 -2.63 -15.52 -26.54
C ILE A 298 -1.13 -15.45 -26.43
N SER A 299 -0.45 -15.94 -27.46
CA SER A 299 0.99 -15.86 -27.54
C SER A 299 1.34 -14.40 -27.30
N THR A 300 2.00 -14.14 -26.18
CA THR A 300 2.63 -12.87 -25.89
C THR A 300 3.76 -12.55 -26.88
N GLU A 301 4.00 -13.41 -27.88
CA GLU A 301 4.90 -13.18 -29.01
C GLU A 301 4.29 -12.21 -30.04
N VAL A 302 3.69 -11.11 -29.58
CA VAL A 302 3.79 -9.90 -30.40
C VAL A 302 5.29 -9.61 -30.47
N LEU A 303 5.91 -9.83 -31.62
CA LEU A 303 7.36 -9.70 -31.79
C LEU A 303 7.80 -8.28 -31.43
N VAL A 304 8.46 -8.12 -30.28
CA VAL A 304 8.99 -6.84 -29.80
C VAL A 304 10.43 -6.71 -30.28
N ASN A 305 10.67 -5.78 -31.20
CA ASN A 305 11.99 -5.52 -31.79
C ASN A 305 12.45 -4.09 -31.46
N PRO A 306 12.87 -3.81 -30.22
CA PRO A 306 13.21 -2.46 -29.80
C PRO A 306 14.51 -2.02 -30.48
N SER A 307 14.54 -0.80 -31.00
CA SER A 307 15.74 -0.19 -31.57
C SER A 307 16.12 1.03 -30.74
N HIS A 308 17.21 0.94 -29.98
CA HIS A 308 17.67 2.00 -29.09
C HIS A 308 19.18 1.96 -28.85
N ASN A 309 19.73 3.09 -28.40
CA ASN A 309 21.15 3.24 -28.08
C ASN A 309 21.44 3.22 -26.58
N ARG A 310 20.49 2.74 -25.76
CA ARG A 310 20.68 2.58 -24.31
C ARG A 310 21.79 1.60 -24.00
N VAL A 311 22.59 1.89 -22.97
CA VAL A 311 23.60 0.95 -22.49
C VAL A 311 22.95 -0.30 -21.86
N PRO A 312 23.61 -1.47 -21.92
CA PRO A 312 23.21 -2.66 -21.15
C PRO A 312 23.13 -2.38 -19.65
N LEU A 313 22.35 -3.18 -18.91
CA LEU A 313 22.22 -3.03 -17.45
C LEU A 313 23.55 -3.14 -16.70
N THR A 314 24.46 -4.00 -17.20
CA THR A 314 25.80 -4.20 -16.64
C THR A 314 26.67 -2.95 -16.67
N ASP A 315 26.36 -2.01 -17.57
CA ASP A 315 27.18 -0.84 -17.86
C ASP A 315 26.58 0.45 -17.24
N ILE A 316 25.47 0.32 -16.51
CA ILE A 316 24.88 1.42 -15.75
C ILE A 316 25.80 1.77 -14.58
N LYS A 317 26.12 3.05 -14.43
CA LYS A 317 26.88 3.55 -13.29
C LYS A 317 26.05 3.47 -12.02
N ASN A 318 26.74 3.35 -10.89
CA ASN A 318 26.14 3.42 -9.56
C ASN A 318 25.00 2.40 -9.32
N LEU A 319 24.95 1.29 -10.08
CA LEU A 319 23.85 0.31 -10.01
C LEU A 319 23.62 -0.25 -8.59
N GLN A 320 24.69 -0.36 -7.79
CA GLN A 320 24.64 -0.86 -6.40
C GLN A 320 24.64 0.27 -5.35
N ASN A 321 24.52 1.53 -5.77
CA ASN A 321 24.51 2.69 -4.87
C ASN A 321 23.38 3.64 -5.28
N TRP A 322 22.21 3.41 -4.70
CA TRP A 322 21.01 4.20 -4.95
C TRP A 322 21.20 5.69 -4.68
N GLU A 323 21.82 6.07 -3.56
CA GLU A 323 22.00 7.49 -3.20
C GLU A 323 22.79 8.22 -4.28
N LYS A 324 23.90 7.63 -4.72
CA LYS A 324 24.72 8.22 -5.78
C LYS A 324 24.02 8.21 -7.13
N GLY A 325 23.28 7.13 -7.45
CA GLY A 325 22.49 7.05 -8.67
C GLY A 325 21.36 8.07 -8.72
N TYR A 326 20.76 8.37 -7.56
CA TYR A 326 19.77 9.41 -7.37
C TYR A 326 20.39 10.80 -7.60
N ASP A 327 21.46 11.13 -6.89
CA ASP A 327 22.11 12.44 -6.97
C ASP A 327 22.63 12.76 -8.38
N GLU A 328 23.26 11.80 -9.04
CA GLU A 328 23.84 12.00 -10.38
C GLU A 328 22.82 11.88 -11.51
N GLY A 329 21.74 11.11 -11.32
CA GLY A 329 20.79 10.79 -12.38
C GLY A 329 19.48 11.57 -12.34
N GLN A 330 18.97 11.93 -11.16
CA GLN A 330 17.71 12.69 -11.01
C GLN A 330 17.70 14.00 -11.78
N PRO A 331 18.77 14.85 -11.78
CA PRO A 331 18.73 16.13 -12.50
C PRO A 331 18.45 15.97 -14.00
N PHE A 332 18.98 14.91 -14.62
CA PHE A 332 18.70 14.59 -16.02
C PHE A 332 17.25 14.14 -16.24
N TRP A 333 16.67 13.39 -15.30
CA TRP A 333 15.26 13.03 -15.37
C TRP A 333 14.35 14.27 -15.25
N GLU A 334 14.66 15.20 -14.36
CA GLU A 334 13.89 16.45 -14.21
C GLU A 334 13.95 17.32 -15.47
N GLU A 335 15.13 17.50 -16.06
CA GLU A 335 15.28 18.19 -17.34
C GLU A 335 14.51 17.46 -18.45
N GLY A 336 14.62 16.13 -18.51
CA GLY A 336 13.90 15.30 -19.47
C GLY A 336 12.38 15.42 -19.33
N GLU A 337 11.85 15.51 -18.10
CA GLU A 337 10.43 15.74 -17.85
C GLU A 337 9.96 17.10 -18.35
N LYS A 338 10.78 18.14 -18.21
CA LYS A 338 10.50 19.47 -18.76
C LYS A 338 10.39 19.39 -20.29
N GLU A 339 11.40 18.82 -20.95
CA GLU A 339 11.43 18.64 -22.41
C GLU A 339 10.24 17.78 -22.91
N ARG A 340 9.87 16.72 -22.18
CA ARG A 340 8.72 15.86 -22.54
C ARG A 340 7.41 16.62 -22.48
N LYS A 341 7.23 17.48 -21.48
CA LYS A 341 6.03 18.33 -21.30
C LYS A 341 5.95 19.43 -22.37
N GLU A 342 7.10 19.99 -22.77
CA GLU A 342 7.22 20.94 -23.88
C GLU A 342 7.02 20.27 -25.25
N GLY A 343 7.13 18.94 -25.33
CA GLY A 343 6.88 18.16 -26.54
C GLY A 343 8.14 17.75 -27.30
N ASN A 344 9.32 18.04 -26.76
CA ASN A 344 10.63 17.71 -27.33
C ASN A 344 11.01 16.26 -26.99
N LEU A 345 10.27 15.30 -27.56
CA LEU A 345 10.28 13.90 -27.11
C LEU A 345 11.63 13.19 -27.29
N GLN A 346 12.33 13.42 -28.41
CA GLN A 346 13.65 12.81 -28.65
C GLN A 346 14.69 13.32 -27.64
N ARG A 347 14.65 14.62 -27.33
CA ARG A 347 15.54 15.22 -26.33
C ARG A 347 15.22 14.69 -24.93
N ALA A 348 13.93 14.58 -24.59
CA ALA A 348 13.50 13.98 -23.34
C ALA A 348 14.02 12.54 -23.19
N ILE A 349 13.89 11.70 -24.23
CA ILE A 349 14.41 10.33 -24.23
C ILE A 349 15.93 10.31 -24.02
N ALA A 350 16.69 11.15 -24.71
CA ALA A 350 18.15 11.22 -24.52
C ALA A 350 18.55 11.66 -23.09
N LEU A 351 17.78 12.53 -22.45
CA LEU A 351 17.98 12.92 -21.06
C LEU A 351 17.61 11.78 -20.10
N PHE A 352 16.53 11.05 -20.39
CA PHE A 352 16.18 9.85 -19.64
C PHE A 352 17.26 8.76 -19.78
N ASP A 353 17.88 8.62 -20.96
CA ASP A 353 19.00 7.68 -21.19
C ASP A 353 20.19 8.03 -20.30
N LYS A 354 20.49 9.33 -20.15
CA LYS A 354 21.51 9.83 -19.21
C LYS A 354 21.13 9.59 -17.75
N ALA A 355 19.87 9.83 -17.37
CA ALA A 355 19.41 9.56 -16.01
C ALA A 355 19.60 8.08 -15.66
N ARG A 356 19.12 7.20 -16.54
CA ARG A 356 19.28 5.74 -16.43
C ARG A 356 20.75 5.33 -16.36
N TYR A 357 21.59 5.88 -17.25
CA TYR A 357 23.02 5.58 -17.29
C TYR A 357 23.75 5.92 -16.00
N ASN A 358 23.36 7.00 -15.32
CA ASN A 358 23.97 7.40 -14.04
C ASN A 358 23.42 6.63 -12.83
N GLY A 359 22.49 5.69 -13.02
CA GLY A 359 21.97 4.82 -11.96
C GLY A 359 20.61 5.23 -11.40
N TYR A 360 19.91 6.19 -12.01
CA TYR A 360 18.57 6.56 -11.57
C TYR A 360 17.55 5.47 -11.90
N ASP A 361 17.13 4.73 -10.87
CA ASP A 361 16.22 3.58 -10.94
C ASP A 361 14.89 3.85 -10.21
N ALA A 362 14.20 4.92 -10.59
CA ALA A 362 12.91 5.26 -10.02
C ALA A 362 11.76 4.82 -10.94
N PRO A 363 10.64 4.29 -10.41
CA PRO A 363 9.43 4.02 -11.21
C PRO A 363 8.94 5.22 -12.05
N ALA A 364 9.22 6.45 -11.58
CA ALA A 364 8.92 7.68 -12.29
C ALA A 364 9.67 7.81 -13.62
N LEU A 365 10.94 7.39 -13.69
CA LEU A 365 11.75 7.42 -14.92
C LEU A 365 11.12 6.54 -16.01
N TYR A 366 10.84 5.28 -15.70
CA TYR A 366 10.26 4.33 -16.65
C TYR A 366 8.88 4.78 -17.14
N ARG A 367 8.06 5.36 -16.25
CA ARG A 367 6.79 5.97 -16.64
C ARG A 367 6.98 7.11 -17.63
N SER A 368 7.97 7.98 -17.41
CA SER A 368 8.30 9.09 -18.30
C SER A 368 8.75 8.60 -19.69
N TYR A 369 9.62 7.60 -19.75
CA TYR A 369 10.00 6.93 -21.00
C TYR A 369 8.78 6.39 -21.75
N ALA A 370 7.97 5.58 -21.06
CA ALA A 370 6.80 4.96 -21.67
C ALA A 370 5.79 6.01 -22.19
N MET A 371 5.72 7.19 -21.56
CA MET A 371 4.95 8.32 -22.07
C MET A 371 5.53 8.95 -23.33
N ALA A 372 6.85 9.13 -23.39
CA ALA A 372 7.52 9.66 -24.56
C ALA A 372 7.38 8.72 -25.77
N TYR A 373 7.72 7.44 -25.60
CA TYR A 373 7.60 6.42 -26.66
C TYR A 373 6.17 6.25 -27.15
N ARG A 374 5.18 6.20 -26.25
CA ARG A 374 3.76 6.16 -26.61
C ARG A 374 3.36 7.28 -27.56
N LYS A 375 3.84 8.51 -27.29
CA LYS A 375 3.50 9.70 -28.08
C LYS A 375 4.19 9.69 -29.44
N LEU A 376 5.36 9.04 -29.55
CA LEU A 376 6.03 8.74 -30.81
C LEU A 376 5.44 7.53 -31.56
N LYS A 377 4.48 6.80 -30.96
CA LYS A 377 3.96 5.51 -31.43
C LYS A 377 5.04 4.42 -31.57
N ASP A 378 6.13 4.57 -30.84
CA ASP A 378 7.22 3.60 -30.78
C ASP A 378 6.91 2.57 -29.69
N TYR A 379 6.02 1.64 -30.02
CA TYR A 379 5.50 0.69 -29.04
C TYR A 379 6.52 -0.39 -28.65
N ASP A 380 7.49 -0.69 -29.53
CA ASP A 380 8.55 -1.66 -29.23
C ASP A 380 9.46 -1.15 -28.12
N ASN A 381 9.92 0.09 -28.22
CA ASN A 381 10.72 0.71 -27.17
C ASN A 381 9.92 1.00 -25.90
N GLU A 382 8.61 1.29 -26.02
CA GLU A 382 7.73 1.41 -24.86
C GLU A 382 7.61 0.09 -24.08
N VAL A 383 7.48 -1.05 -24.77
CA VAL A 383 7.43 -2.35 -24.09
C VAL A 383 8.77 -2.69 -23.47
N ALA A 384 9.87 -2.54 -24.21
CA ALA A 384 11.21 -2.89 -23.72
C ALA A 384 11.61 -2.15 -22.43
N ILE A 385 11.29 -0.85 -22.33
CA ILE A 385 11.63 -0.07 -21.13
C ILE A 385 10.72 -0.40 -19.93
N ILE A 386 9.49 -0.85 -20.18
CA ILE A 386 8.60 -1.34 -19.13
C ILE A 386 9.07 -2.70 -18.64
N ASP A 387 9.52 -3.58 -19.53
CA ASP A 387 10.02 -4.92 -19.17
C ASP A 387 11.25 -4.82 -18.28
N GLU A 388 12.17 -3.91 -18.60
CA GLU A 388 13.30 -3.58 -17.72
C GLU A 388 12.83 -3.10 -16.33
N ALA A 389 11.83 -2.22 -16.28
CA ALA A 389 11.31 -1.70 -15.01
C ALA A 389 10.70 -2.81 -14.13
N ILE A 390 10.03 -3.78 -14.75
CA ILE A 390 9.43 -4.93 -14.07
C ILE A 390 10.52 -5.88 -13.56
N GLU A 391 11.56 -6.13 -14.36
CA GLU A 391 12.70 -6.99 -14.00
C GLU A 391 13.48 -6.41 -12.80
N ARG A 392 13.67 -5.10 -12.77
CA ARG A 392 14.41 -4.40 -11.70
C ARG A 392 13.59 -4.14 -10.44
N ALA A 393 12.27 -4.29 -10.50
CA ALA A 393 11.40 -4.03 -9.36
C ALA A 393 11.62 -5.06 -8.23
N SER A 394 12.08 -4.58 -7.08
CA SER A 394 12.20 -5.39 -5.85
C SER A 394 10.84 -5.76 -5.25
N ASP A 395 9.82 -4.93 -5.49
CA ASP A 395 8.43 -5.17 -5.06
C ASP A 395 7.49 -5.20 -6.27
N GLN A 396 7.08 -6.42 -6.62
CA GLN A 396 6.17 -6.69 -7.73
C GLN A 396 4.72 -6.21 -7.45
N ASN A 397 4.39 -5.91 -6.20
CA ASN A 397 3.09 -5.39 -5.77
C ASN A 397 3.05 -3.85 -5.71
N ASN A 398 4.15 -3.17 -6.07
CA ASN A 398 4.18 -1.72 -6.16
C ASN A 398 3.13 -1.21 -7.17
N THR A 399 2.26 -0.30 -6.72
CA THR A 399 1.17 0.27 -7.54
C THR A 399 1.67 0.86 -8.86
N THR A 400 2.89 1.43 -8.88
CA THR A 400 3.49 2.00 -10.09
C THR A 400 3.91 0.91 -11.08
N ILE A 401 4.47 -0.20 -10.60
CA ILE A 401 4.83 -1.37 -11.43
C ILE A 401 3.57 -1.98 -12.04
N ARG A 402 2.47 -2.09 -11.28
CA ARG A 402 1.17 -2.53 -11.81
C ARG A 402 0.66 -1.62 -12.93
N GLN A 403 0.75 -0.30 -12.77
CA GLN A 403 0.38 0.65 -13.82
C GLN A 403 1.25 0.50 -15.08
N LEU A 404 2.54 0.18 -14.91
CA LEU A 404 3.43 -0.11 -16.03
C LEU A 404 3.03 -1.42 -16.73
N ARG A 405 2.67 -2.49 -16.01
CA ARG A 405 2.13 -3.72 -16.61
C ARG A 405 0.85 -3.48 -17.42
N GLU A 406 -0.11 -2.74 -16.88
CA GLU A 406 -1.33 -2.36 -17.61
C GLU A 406 -1.00 -1.58 -18.90
N ARG A 407 0.01 -0.72 -18.83
CA ARG A 407 0.50 0.07 -19.96
C ARG A 407 1.23 -0.78 -21.00
N ARG A 408 2.00 -1.78 -20.57
CA ARG A 408 2.65 -2.78 -21.42
C ARG A 408 1.63 -3.52 -22.25
N ILE A 409 0.60 -4.08 -21.61
CA ILE A 409 -0.51 -4.76 -22.30
C ILE A 409 -1.13 -3.82 -23.34
N LYS A 410 -1.37 -2.56 -22.96
CA LYS A 410 -1.91 -1.58 -23.90
C LYS A 410 -0.98 -1.26 -25.06
N ALA A 411 0.34 -1.34 -24.84
CA ALA A 411 1.34 -1.15 -25.88
C ALA A 411 1.29 -2.24 -26.94
N LEU A 412 1.22 -3.50 -26.50
CA LEU A 412 1.07 -4.64 -27.37
C LEU A 412 -0.24 -4.58 -28.17
N GLU A 413 -1.36 -4.24 -27.53
CA GLU A 413 -2.65 -4.02 -28.22
C GLU A 413 -2.55 -2.95 -29.33
N LEU A 414 -1.87 -1.84 -29.05
CA LEU A 414 -1.73 -0.73 -30.00
C LEU A 414 -0.78 -1.07 -31.15
N LYS A 415 0.30 -1.80 -30.87
CA LYS A 415 1.23 -2.34 -31.88
C LYS A 415 0.53 -3.28 -32.86
N GLN A 416 -0.20 -4.26 -32.33
CA GLN A 416 -0.96 -5.20 -33.15
C GLN A 416 -1.99 -4.48 -34.04
N LYS A 417 -2.67 -3.45 -33.51
CA LYS A 417 -3.61 -2.64 -34.28
C LYS A 417 -2.92 -1.82 -35.39
N SER A 418 -1.75 -1.24 -35.12
CA SER A 418 -1.00 -0.52 -36.15
C SER A 418 -0.52 -1.45 -37.26
N GLU A 419 -0.05 -2.65 -36.92
CA GLU A 419 0.40 -3.64 -37.91
C GLU A 419 -0.76 -4.17 -38.76
N THR A 420 -1.95 -4.33 -38.16
CA THR A 420 -3.17 -4.77 -38.87
C THR A 420 -3.75 -3.67 -39.77
N SER A 421 -3.54 -2.38 -39.45
CA SER A 421 -4.06 -1.26 -40.26
C SER A 421 -3.19 -0.91 -41.46
N ILE A 422 -1.99 -1.49 -41.55
CA ILE A 422 -1.03 -1.30 -42.65
C ILE A 422 -1.13 -2.44 -43.69
N ARG A 423 -1.80 -3.54 -43.33
CA ARG A 423 -2.20 -4.62 -44.25
C ARG A 423 -3.60 -4.33 -44.80
#